data_AF-A0A1G6I559-F1
#
_entry.id   AF-A0A1G6I559-F1
#
_cell.length_a   1.000
_cell.length_b   1.000
_cell.length_c   1.000
_cell.angle_alpha   90.00
_cell.angle_beta   90.00
_cell.angle_gamma   90.00
#
_symmetry.space_group_name_H-M   'P 1'
#
loop_
_entity.id
_entity.type
_entity.pdbx_description
1 polymer ?
#
loop_
_entity_poly.entity_id
_entity_poly.type
_entity_poly.pdbx_seq_one_letter_code
_entity_poly.pdbx_strand_id
1 'polypeptide(L)'
;MTTVLIVVAAALVVAVVVAFLLRRRLLLSGLGAVTMWLRPAGSSRWSVGVAWYGGDALLWYRGLSLSVRPQQRLCRHEVRVESRRGAGPEDVALPDDVVVLSCATGSGRKELAMEPSTVTGFLSWVESAPPGS
;
A
#
# COMPACT_ATOMS: atom_id res chain seq x y z
N MET A 1 -17.44 42.06 10.51
CA MET A 1 -17.64 40.75 11.19
C MET A 1 -17.59 39.59 10.20
N THR A 2 -18.30 39.66 9.07
CA THR A 2 -18.29 38.65 7.99
C THR A 2 -16.90 38.41 7.38
N THR A 3 -16.11 39.45 7.12
CA THR A 3 -14.75 39.31 6.58
C THR A 3 -13.82 38.55 7.52
N VAL A 4 -13.90 38.83 8.83
CA VAL A 4 -13.12 38.12 9.86
C VAL A 4 -13.51 36.64 9.92
N LEU A 5 -14.82 36.34 9.87
CA LEU A 5 -15.32 34.97 9.82
C LEU A 5 -14.82 34.21 8.58
N ILE A 6 -14.82 34.84 7.40
CA ILE A 6 -14.32 34.23 6.16
C ILE A 6 -12.83 33.93 6.26
N VAL A 7 -12.04 34.88 6.77
CA VAL A 7 -10.59 34.70 6.92
C VAL A 7 -10.28 33.57 7.91
N VAL A 8 -10.98 33.51 9.04
CA VAL A 8 -10.82 32.44 10.03
C VAL A 8 -11.23 31.08 9.46
N ALA A 9 -12.36 31.00 8.76
CA ALA A 9 -12.80 29.76 8.12
C ALA A 9 -11.80 29.29 7.06
N ALA A 10 -11.31 30.20 6.20
CA ALA A 10 -10.30 29.89 5.20
C ALA A 10 -8.98 29.41 5.85
N ALA A 11 -8.52 30.08 6.90
CA ALA A 11 -7.33 29.67 7.64
C ALA A 11 -7.50 28.28 8.28
N LEU A 12 -8.67 27.98 8.83
CA LEU A 12 -8.97 26.67 9.41
C LEU A 12 -8.95 25.57 8.35
N VAL A 13 -9.56 25.82 7.18
CA VAL A 13 -9.54 24.88 6.05
C VAL A 13 -8.11 24.63 5.59
N VAL A 14 -7.29 25.67 5.43
CA VAL A 14 -5.88 25.54 5.04
C VAL A 14 -5.11 24.75 6.09
N ALA A 15 -5.30 25.03 7.39
CA ALA A 15 -4.64 24.29 8.47
C ALA A 15 -4.98 22.80 8.46
N VAL A 16 -6.26 22.46 8.26
CA VAL A 16 -6.71 21.06 8.14
C VAL A 16 -6.09 20.37 6.92
N VAL A 17 -6.04 21.05 5.77
CA VAL A 17 -5.42 20.53 4.55
C VAL A 17 -3.92 20.31 4.75
N VAL A 18 -3.21 21.26 5.35
CA VAL A 18 -1.76 21.17 5.61
C VAL A 18 -1.46 20.04 6.59
N ALA A 19 -2.19 19.93 7.70
CA ALA A 19 -2.05 18.84 8.66
C ALA A 19 -2.30 17.47 8.01
N PHE A 20 -3.32 17.39 7.13
CA PHE A 20 -3.62 16.19 6.36
C PHE A 20 -2.46 15.81 5.42
N LEU A 21 -1.90 16.77 4.69
CA LEU A 21 -0.78 16.55 3.77
C LEU A 21 0.51 16.17 4.51
N LEU A 22 0.78 16.79 5.66
CA LEU A 22 1.92 16.44 6.52
C LEU A 22 1.79 15.02 7.06
N ARG A 23 0.62 14.65 7.59
CA ARG A 23 0.36 13.28 8.03
C ARG A 23 0.53 12.29 6.88
N ARG A 24 -0.01 12.62 5.69
CA ARG A 24 0.17 11.79 4.49
C ARG A 24 1.65 11.68 4.11
N ARG A 25 2.40 12.78 4.12
CA ARG A 25 3.86 12.74 3.87
C ARG A 25 4.57 11.89 4.89
N LEU A 26 4.33 12.06 6.18
CA LEU A 26 4.95 11.27 7.24
C LEU A 26 4.63 9.78 7.13
N LEU A 27 3.40 9.44 6.74
CA LEU A 27 3.02 8.04 6.45
C LEU A 27 3.73 7.48 5.21
N LEU A 28 3.92 8.31 4.18
CA LEU A 28 4.62 7.93 2.94
C LEU A 28 6.15 7.97 3.07
N SER A 29 6.70 8.73 4.02
CA SER A 29 8.12 8.94 4.24
C SER A 29 8.67 8.26 5.49
N GLY A 30 7.83 7.51 6.22
CA GLY A 30 8.26 6.75 7.39
C GLY A 30 9.24 5.64 6.99
N LEU A 31 10.23 5.37 7.84
CA LEU A 31 11.34 4.40 7.70
C LEU A 31 10.95 2.91 7.43
N GLY A 32 9.69 2.63 7.09
CA GLY A 32 9.19 1.30 6.70
C GLY A 32 8.12 1.35 5.62
N ALA A 33 8.00 2.47 4.92
CA ALA A 33 7.13 2.63 3.75
C ALA A 33 7.80 1.97 2.54
N VAL A 34 7.12 1.01 1.92
CA VAL A 34 7.66 0.30 0.77
C VAL A 34 6.73 0.38 -0.42
N THR A 35 7.29 0.72 -1.59
CA THR A 35 6.51 0.82 -2.82
C THR A 35 6.04 -0.56 -3.26
N MET A 36 4.74 -0.69 -3.44
CA MET A 36 4.10 -1.94 -3.84
C MET A 36 2.94 -1.64 -4.77
N TRP A 37 2.88 -2.34 -5.90
CA TRP A 37 1.74 -2.33 -6.79
C TRP A 37 0.82 -3.49 -6.43
N LEU A 38 -0.48 -3.23 -6.50
CA LEU A 38 -1.50 -4.21 -6.17
C LEU A 38 -2.51 -4.31 -7.31
N ARG A 39 -2.83 -5.56 -7.68
CA ARG A 39 -3.84 -5.91 -8.67
C ARG A 39 -4.75 -6.99 -8.10
N PRO A 40 -6.04 -6.72 -7.89
CA PRO A 40 -7.01 -7.78 -7.60
C PRO A 40 -7.06 -8.82 -8.72
N ALA A 41 -7.24 -10.11 -8.38
CA ALA A 41 -7.43 -11.13 -9.40
C ALA A 41 -8.63 -10.80 -10.31
N GLY A 42 -8.42 -10.89 -11.63
CA GLY A 42 -9.43 -10.56 -12.64
C GLY A 42 -9.49 -9.09 -13.04
N SER A 43 -8.69 -8.21 -12.44
CA SER A 43 -8.53 -6.83 -12.90
C SER A 43 -7.28 -6.68 -13.76
N SER A 44 -7.34 -5.88 -14.84
CA SER A 44 -6.17 -5.60 -15.69
C SER A 44 -5.33 -4.41 -15.20
N ARG A 45 -5.82 -3.65 -14.23
CA ARG A 45 -5.22 -2.39 -13.80
C ARG A 45 -4.40 -2.55 -12.54
N TRP A 46 -3.11 -2.28 -12.65
CA TRP A 46 -2.22 -2.12 -11.52
C TRP A 46 -2.53 -0.82 -10.77
N SER A 47 -2.64 -0.92 -9.44
CA SER A 47 -2.71 0.25 -8.58
C SER A 47 -1.37 0.42 -7.87
N VAL A 48 -0.70 1.54 -8.08
CA VAL A 48 0.52 1.88 -7.33
C VAL A 48 0.18 2.35 -5.93
N GLY A 49 0.94 1.89 -4.95
CA GLY A 49 0.77 2.27 -3.57
C GLY A 49 2.01 2.07 -2.72
N VAL A 50 1.83 2.36 -1.44
CA VAL A 50 2.84 2.24 -0.41
C VAL A 50 2.30 1.32 0.66
N ALA A 51 3.06 0.27 0.95
CA ALA A 51 2.78 -0.67 2.00
C ALA A 51 3.56 -0.32 3.27
N TRP A 52 2.97 -0.58 4.42
CA TRP A 52 3.58 -0.39 5.73
C TRP A 52 3.39 -1.63 6.59
N TYR A 53 4.47 -2.13 7.19
CA TYR A 53 4.42 -3.29 8.08
C TYR A 53 3.87 -2.84 9.45
N GLY A 54 2.61 -3.17 9.72
CA GLY A 54 1.92 -2.82 10.96
C GLY A 54 1.70 -4.04 11.84
N GLY A 55 2.66 -4.36 12.72
CA GLY A 55 2.55 -5.45 13.71
C GLY A 55 2.24 -6.81 13.07
N ASP A 56 0.96 -7.14 12.99
CA ASP A 56 0.45 -8.42 12.45
C ASP A 56 -0.09 -8.34 11.00
N ALA A 57 -0.15 -7.15 10.41
CA ALA A 57 -0.69 -6.94 9.06
C ALA A 57 0.11 -5.91 8.25
N LEU A 58 0.23 -6.17 6.95
CA LEU A 58 0.75 -5.22 5.99
C LEU A 58 -0.41 -4.31 5.53
N LEU A 59 -0.28 -3.01 5.79
CA LEU A 59 -1.26 -1.99 5.44
C LEU A 59 -0.85 -1.34 4.13
N TRP A 60 -1.65 -1.53 3.08
CA TRP A 60 -1.38 -0.94 1.78
C TRP A 60 -2.27 0.28 1.53
N TYR A 61 -1.62 1.39 1.20
CA TYR A 61 -2.22 2.68 0.88
C TYR A 61 -1.99 3.00 -0.57
N ARG A 62 -3.03 3.43 -1.29
CA ARG A 62 -2.91 3.77 -2.70
C ARG A 62 -2.16 5.10 -2.87
N GLY A 63 -1.12 5.12 -3.71
CA GLY A 63 -0.14 6.21 -3.76
C GLY A 63 -0.73 7.54 -4.19
N LEU A 64 -1.67 7.52 -5.14
CA LEU A 64 -2.41 8.70 -5.63
C LEU A 64 -3.83 8.85 -5.04
N SER A 65 -4.17 8.14 -3.96
CA SER A 65 -5.51 8.28 -3.36
C SER A 65 -5.54 9.39 -2.31
N LEU A 66 -6.60 10.19 -2.32
CA LEU A 66 -6.98 11.13 -1.26
C LEU A 66 -7.53 10.41 0.00
N SER A 67 -7.64 9.08 -0.04
CA SER A 67 -8.19 8.30 1.07
C SER A 67 -7.19 8.17 2.22
N VAL A 68 -7.63 8.55 3.42
CA VAL A 68 -6.88 8.47 4.69
C VAL A 68 -6.77 7.04 5.22
N ARG A 69 -7.57 6.12 4.68
CA ARG A 69 -7.70 4.75 5.17
C ARG A 69 -6.86 3.79 4.31
N PRO A 70 -6.26 2.74 4.91
CA PRO A 70 -5.62 1.69 4.15
C PRO A 70 -6.67 1.06 3.25
N GLN A 71 -6.38 0.99 1.95
CA GLN A 71 -7.33 0.46 0.98
C GLN A 71 -7.32 -1.08 1.02
N GLN A 72 -6.18 -1.65 1.41
CA GLN A 72 -6.00 -3.09 1.55
C GLN A 72 -5.24 -3.38 2.83
N ARG A 73 -5.72 -4.36 3.59
CA ARG A 73 -5.04 -4.91 4.76
C ARG A 73 -4.73 -6.37 4.47
N LEU A 74 -3.44 -6.70 4.51
CA LEU A 74 -2.91 -8.03 4.23
C LEU A 74 -2.46 -8.60 5.57
N CYS A 75 -3.28 -9.46 6.16
CA CYS A 75 -2.96 -10.10 7.45
C CYS A 75 -1.89 -11.17 7.24
N ARG A 76 -0.82 -11.19 8.06
CA ARG A 76 0.28 -12.15 7.88
C ARG A 76 -0.16 -13.61 7.88
N HIS A 77 -1.22 -13.93 8.64
CA HIS A 77 -1.75 -15.28 8.79
C HIS A 77 -2.69 -15.72 7.65
N GLU A 78 -3.23 -14.75 6.89
CA GLU A 78 -4.15 -15.03 5.78
C GLU A 78 -3.46 -14.97 4.42
N VAL A 79 -2.31 -14.30 4.35
CA VAL A 79 -1.57 -14.10 3.11
C VAL A 79 -0.69 -15.31 2.87
N ARG A 80 -0.92 -15.99 1.74
CA ARG A 80 -0.05 -17.08 1.27
C ARG A 80 0.48 -16.74 -0.11
N VAL A 81 1.79 -16.79 -0.28
CA VAL A 81 2.43 -16.62 -1.59
C VAL A 81 2.34 -17.94 -2.34
N GLU A 82 1.65 -17.94 -3.48
CA GLU A 82 1.42 -19.13 -4.30
C GLU A 82 2.45 -19.24 -5.43
N SER A 83 2.82 -18.11 -6.04
CA SER A 83 3.80 -18.08 -7.12
C SER A 83 4.51 -16.74 -7.21
N ARG A 84 5.69 -16.77 -7.84
CA ARG A 84 6.53 -15.60 -8.12
C ARG A 84 6.89 -15.61 -9.60
N ARG A 85 6.76 -14.45 -10.26
CA ARG A 85 7.17 -14.21 -11.64
C ARG A 85 7.80 -12.83 -11.79
N GLY A 86 8.53 -12.59 -12.87
CA GLY A 86 8.94 -11.22 -13.26
C GLY A 86 7.79 -10.45 -13.89
N ALA A 87 7.94 -9.13 -14.02
CA ALA A 87 7.05 -8.32 -14.85
C ALA A 87 7.00 -8.86 -16.28
N GLY A 88 5.79 -9.05 -16.80
CA GLY A 88 5.55 -9.56 -18.15
C GLY A 88 5.12 -8.47 -19.14
N PRO A 89 5.01 -8.78 -20.44
CA PRO A 89 4.52 -7.85 -21.46
C PRO A 89 3.12 -7.28 -21.17
N GLU A 90 2.29 -8.03 -20.45
CA GLU A 90 0.96 -7.63 -20.00
C GLU A 90 0.95 -6.60 -18.86
N ASP A 91 2.10 -6.36 -18.23
CA ASP A 91 2.25 -5.53 -17.04
C ASP A 91 2.84 -4.15 -17.35
N VAL A 92 2.33 -3.48 -18.39
CA VAL A 92 2.81 -2.18 -18.91
C VAL A 92 2.92 -1.06 -17.85
N ALA A 93 2.19 -1.18 -16.74
CA ALA A 93 2.23 -0.20 -15.65
C ALA A 93 3.30 -0.50 -14.57
N LEU A 94 4.01 -1.61 -14.70
CA LEU A 94 5.09 -2.02 -13.81
C LEU A 94 6.46 -1.71 -14.43
N PRO A 95 7.45 -1.32 -13.61
CA PRO A 95 8.84 -1.28 -14.06
C PRO A 95 9.37 -2.70 -14.40
N ASP A 96 10.34 -2.81 -15.31
CA ASP A 96 10.86 -4.11 -15.77
C ASP A 96 11.60 -4.91 -14.68
N ASP A 97 12.08 -4.24 -13.64
CA ASP A 97 12.88 -4.84 -12.57
C ASP A 97 12.05 -5.34 -11.39
N VAL A 98 10.73 -5.13 -11.38
CA VAL A 98 9.87 -5.59 -10.28
C VAL A 98 9.50 -7.06 -10.40
N VAL A 99 9.21 -7.63 -9.25
CA VAL A 99 8.77 -9.02 -9.11
C VAL A 99 7.29 -9.03 -8.77
N VAL A 100 6.53 -9.82 -9.51
CA VAL A 100 5.11 -10.06 -9.28
C VAL A 100 4.94 -11.34 -8.45
N LEU A 101 4.24 -11.22 -7.32
CA LEU A 101 3.85 -12.31 -6.44
C LEU A 101 2.34 -12.52 -6.57
N SER A 102 1.94 -13.77 -6.80
CA SER A 102 0.53 -14.17 -6.65
C SER A 102 0.31 -14.59 -5.21
N CYS A 103 -0.62 -13.91 -4.53
CA CYS A 103 -0.94 -14.15 -3.14
C CYS A 103 -2.41 -14.51 -2.97
N ALA A 104 -2.69 -15.62 -2.29
CA ALA A 104 -4.00 -15.88 -1.72
C ALA A 104 -4.17 -15.06 -0.44
N THR A 105 -5.32 -14.43 -0.25
CA THR A 105 -5.68 -13.68 0.96
C THR A 105 -7.10 -14.07 1.40
N GLY A 106 -7.49 -13.78 2.64
CA GLY A 106 -8.87 -14.06 3.11
C GLY A 106 -9.96 -13.38 2.27
N SER A 107 -9.61 -12.27 1.59
CA SER A 107 -10.49 -11.56 0.66
C SER A 107 -10.42 -12.00 -0.81
N GLY A 108 -9.67 -13.07 -1.11
CA GLY A 108 -9.45 -13.60 -2.46
C GLY A 108 -8.01 -13.48 -2.96
N ARG A 109 -7.75 -14.00 -4.16
CA ARG A 109 -6.42 -13.95 -4.80
C ARG A 109 -6.10 -12.53 -5.26
N LYS A 110 -4.86 -12.11 -5.05
CA LYS A 110 -4.32 -10.81 -5.43
C LYS A 110 -2.92 -10.98 -5.99
N GLU A 111 -2.55 -10.12 -6.91
CA GLU A 111 -1.18 -10.00 -7.37
C GLU A 111 -0.55 -8.75 -6.76
N LEU A 112 0.66 -8.91 -6.24
CA LEU A 112 1.46 -7.86 -5.64
C LEU A 112 2.75 -7.73 -6.45
N ALA A 113 3.09 -6.54 -6.92
CA ALA A 113 4.40 -6.32 -7.50
C ALA A 113 5.24 -5.43 -6.57
N MET A 114 6.52 -5.75 -6.42
CA MET A 114 7.45 -4.99 -5.60
C MET A 114 8.88 -5.15 -6.12
N GLU A 115 9.74 -4.22 -5.73
CA GLU A 115 11.17 -4.29 -6.06
C GLU A 115 11.81 -5.54 -5.46
N PRO A 116 12.80 -6.18 -6.12
CA PRO A 116 13.46 -7.39 -5.63
C PRO A 116 14.00 -7.27 -4.20
N SER A 117 14.51 -6.10 -3.83
CA SER A 117 15.00 -5.78 -2.47
C SER A 117 13.90 -5.90 -1.41
N THR A 118 12.67 -5.55 -1.79
CA THR A 118 11.48 -5.62 -0.92
C THR A 118 10.93 -7.03 -0.81
N VAL A 119 11.00 -7.83 -1.89
CA VAL A 119 10.46 -9.19 -1.93
C VAL A 119 10.98 -10.04 -0.78
N THR A 120 12.28 -10.00 -0.54
CA THR A 120 12.91 -10.79 0.53
C THR A 120 12.38 -10.41 1.91
N GLY A 121 12.23 -9.11 2.18
CA GLY A 121 11.65 -8.63 3.43
C GLY A 121 10.18 -9.03 3.60
N PHE A 122 9.40 -8.95 2.51
CA PHE A 122 8.00 -9.37 2.51
C PHE A 122 7.86 -10.87 2.75
N LEU A 123 8.64 -11.70 2.07
CA LEU A 123 8.62 -13.16 2.27
C LEU A 123 9.02 -13.55 3.69
N SER A 124 10.10 -12.97 4.21
CA SER A 124 10.53 -13.20 5.59
C SER A 124 9.45 -12.81 6.61
N TRP A 125 8.73 -11.71 6.36
CA TRP A 125 7.61 -11.28 7.19
C TRP A 125 6.43 -12.25 7.15
N VAL A 126 6.08 -12.79 5.96
CA VAL A 126 5.03 -13.81 5.82
C VAL A 126 5.43 -15.11 6.51
N GLU A 127 6.67 -15.56 6.34
CA GLU A 127 7.20 -16.79 6.95
C GLU A 127 7.35 -16.70 8.46
N SER A 128 7.58 -15.50 9.00
CA SER A 128 7.64 -15.24 10.44
C SER A 128 6.26 -15.28 11.11
N ALA A 129 5.17 -15.48 10.36
CA ALA A 129 3.87 -15.69 10.95
C ALA A 129 3.90 -16.97 11.81
N PRO A 130 3.44 -16.92 13.07
CA PRO A 130 3.35 -18.12 13.89
C PRO A 130 2.47 -19.16 13.17
N PRO A 131 2.92 -20.44 13.08
CA PRO A 131 2.08 -21.50 12.52
C PRO A 131 0.79 -21.53 13.33
N GLY A 132 -0.35 -21.56 12.62
CA GLY A 132 -1.67 -21.27 13.17
C GLY A 132 -1.97 -21.96 14.51
N SER A 133 -2.56 -21.20 15.42
CA SER A 133 -3.30 -21.72 16.58
C SER A 133 -4.58 -22.41 16.15
#